data_AF-A0A964K5V7-F1
#
_entry.id   AF-A0A964K5V7-F1
#
_cell.length_a   1.000
_cell.length_b   1.000
_cell.length_c   1.000
_cell.angle_alpha   90.00
_cell.angle_beta   90.00
_cell.angle_gamma   90.00
#
_symmetry.space_group_name_H-M   'P 1'
#
loop_
_entity.id
_entity.type
_entity.pdbx_description
1 polymer ?
#
loop_
_entity_poly.entity_id
_entity_poly.type
_entity_poly.pdbx_seq_one_letter_code
_entity_poly.pdbx_strand_id
1 'polypeptide(L)'
;MTGSTAVFVCGHGSRDVDATHEFDLVARGIKARLPHYDVGSGYLEFARPTIGEGLGALVERGARRILAVPGMLFAAGHVKNDLPWELNTFAAQNPGITLRFGRDLAIDPKLLKAARDRIAEAERREAITVAREDTLLVVVGRGTNDPDANSNIAKVARMLWEGMGFGWAEIAFSGVAHPRVDAALRRAARLGFRRIIVFPYFLFTGVLVKRIYNQTDQIAAEFPDIAFLKADYLKDHPLVLDTFAERVNEILGGDTNMNCQLCKYREQIVGYETSVGQPQAGHHLHVAGIGTDADHAHGHGHHDHSHEHGHGHQHSHEHGHKHRHD
;
A
#
# COMPACT_ATOMS: atom_id res chain seq x y z
N MET A 1 -2.51 -16.46 -33.93
CA MET A 1 -3.21 -16.89 -32.71
C MET A 1 -3.52 -15.65 -31.89
N THR A 2 -4.77 -15.19 -31.86
CA THR A 2 -5.19 -14.07 -31.00
C THR A 2 -5.31 -14.60 -29.58
N GLY A 3 -4.25 -14.49 -28.78
CA GLY A 3 -4.28 -14.95 -27.39
C GLY A 3 -5.27 -14.16 -26.53
N SER A 4 -5.70 -14.76 -25.42
CA SER A 4 -6.69 -14.17 -24.53
C SER A 4 -6.11 -12.95 -23.81
N THR A 5 -7.01 -12.01 -23.47
CA THR A 5 -6.68 -10.88 -22.59
C THR A 5 -6.95 -11.28 -21.15
N ALA A 6 -6.04 -10.93 -20.24
CA ALA A 6 -6.17 -11.13 -18.81
C ALA A 6 -5.92 -9.83 -18.04
N VAL A 7 -6.40 -9.78 -16.80
CA VAL A 7 -6.15 -8.70 -15.83
C VAL A 7 -5.16 -9.21 -14.79
N PHE A 8 -4.22 -8.36 -14.40
CA PHE A 8 -3.25 -8.65 -13.36
C PHE A 8 -3.25 -7.55 -12.31
N VAL A 9 -3.52 -7.89 -11.05
CA VAL A 9 -3.52 -6.92 -9.94
C VAL A 9 -2.16 -6.93 -9.26
N CYS A 10 -1.45 -5.79 -9.32
CA CYS A 10 -0.13 -5.66 -8.71
C CYS A 10 -0.24 -5.19 -7.26
N GLY A 11 0.01 -6.10 -6.32
CA GLY A 11 0.05 -5.82 -4.89
C GLY A 11 1.41 -5.31 -4.44
N HIS A 12 1.40 -4.51 -3.38
CA HIS A 12 2.63 -4.19 -2.66
C HIS A 12 3.16 -5.43 -1.92
N GLY A 13 2.26 -6.07 -1.15
CA GLY A 13 2.57 -7.22 -0.31
C GLY A 13 2.82 -6.83 1.15
N SER A 14 2.62 -7.80 2.02
CA SER A 14 2.60 -7.64 3.47
C SER A 14 3.02 -8.95 4.14
N ARG A 15 3.65 -8.85 5.31
CA ARG A 15 3.90 -10.00 6.19
C ARG A 15 2.66 -10.42 6.98
N ASP A 16 1.61 -9.60 6.97
CA ASP A 16 0.35 -9.87 7.64
C ASP A 16 -0.57 -10.67 6.71
N VAL A 17 -0.92 -11.89 7.11
CA VAL A 17 -1.78 -12.81 6.35
C VAL A 17 -3.21 -12.26 6.17
N ASP A 18 -3.69 -11.43 7.08
CA ASP A 18 -5.01 -10.79 6.92
C ASP A 18 -4.98 -9.83 5.74
N ALA A 19 -3.83 -9.14 5.54
CA ALA A 19 -3.68 -8.18 4.45
C ALA A 19 -3.59 -8.87 3.08
N THR A 20 -2.97 -10.06 2.98
CA THR A 20 -2.96 -10.84 1.73
C THR A 20 -4.34 -11.40 1.43
N HIS A 21 -5.08 -11.90 2.43
CA HIS A 21 -6.46 -12.34 2.26
C HIS A 21 -7.39 -11.21 1.79
N GLU A 22 -7.24 -10.00 2.32
CA GLU A 22 -8.00 -8.84 1.87
C GLU A 22 -7.59 -8.39 0.46
N PHE A 23 -6.32 -8.54 0.08
CA PHE A 23 -5.89 -8.30 -1.29
C PHE A 23 -6.54 -9.29 -2.27
N ASP A 24 -6.70 -10.55 -1.89
CA ASP A 24 -7.39 -11.55 -2.73
C ASP A 24 -8.88 -11.23 -2.93
N LEU A 25 -9.51 -10.49 -1.99
CA LEU A 25 -10.86 -9.96 -2.20
C LEU A 25 -10.93 -8.96 -3.35
N VAL A 26 -9.86 -8.18 -3.60
CA VAL A 26 -9.81 -7.27 -4.74
C VAL A 26 -9.76 -8.04 -6.05
N ALA A 27 -8.90 -9.05 -6.16
CA ALA A 27 -8.83 -9.89 -7.36
C ALA A 27 -10.17 -10.56 -7.66
N ARG A 28 -10.83 -11.12 -6.63
CA ARG A 28 -12.19 -11.69 -6.75
C ARG A 28 -13.23 -10.65 -7.13
N GLY A 29 -13.17 -9.46 -6.52
CA GLY A 29 -14.08 -8.36 -6.79
C GLY A 29 -13.97 -7.82 -8.22
N ILE A 30 -12.75 -7.80 -8.78
CA ILE A 30 -12.48 -7.48 -10.18
C ILE A 30 -13.02 -8.57 -11.09
N LYS A 31 -12.76 -9.86 -10.78
CA LYS A 31 -13.28 -10.99 -11.56
C LYS A 31 -14.81 -10.99 -11.64
N ALA A 32 -15.49 -10.65 -10.54
CA ALA A 32 -16.94 -10.54 -10.52
C ALA A 32 -17.47 -9.42 -11.43
N ARG A 33 -16.75 -8.29 -11.53
CA ARG A 33 -17.11 -7.14 -12.38
C ARG A 33 -16.72 -7.32 -13.84
N LEU A 34 -15.67 -8.09 -14.09
CA LEU A 34 -15.11 -8.34 -15.41
C LEU A 34 -15.02 -9.85 -15.67
N PRO A 35 -16.16 -10.56 -15.75
CA PRO A 35 -16.19 -12.03 -15.78
C PRO A 35 -15.50 -12.62 -17.01
N HIS A 36 -15.38 -11.85 -18.09
CA HIS A 36 -14.78 -12.26 -19.36
C HIS A 36 -13.24 -12.34 -19.33
N TYR A 37 -12.58 -11.69 -18.37
CA TYR A 37 -11.13 -11.75 -18.25
C TYR A 37 -10.71 -12.77 -17.22
N ASP A 38 -9.64 -13.50 -17.50
CA ASP A 38 -8.90 -14.17 -16.42
C ASP A 38 -8.25 -13.11 -15.52
N VAL A 39 -8.20 -13.38 -14.22
CA VAL A 39 -7.69 -12.42 -13.22
C VAL A 39 -6.61 -13.10 -12.40
N GLY A 40 -5.39 -12.61 -12.51
CA GLY A 40 -4.27 -12.97 -11.64
C GLY A 40 -3.90 -11.82 -10.71
N SER A 41 -3.06 -12.13 -9.74
CA SER A 41 -2.49 -11.13 -8.84
C SER A 41 -1.09 -11.57 -8.42
N GLY A 42 -0.31 -10.63 -7.88
CA GLY A 42 1.00 -10.92 -7.30
C GLY A 42 1.59 -9.71 -6.60
N TYR A 43 2.64 -9.94 -5.83
CA TYR A 43 3.19 -8.95 -4.90
C TYR A 43 4.60 -8.51 -5.26
N LEU A 44 4.91 -7.24 -4.99
CA LEU A 44 6.27 -6.69 -5.08
C LEU A 44 7.18 -7.28 -4.00
N GLU A 45 6.69 -7.42 -2.78
CA GLU A 45 7.49 -7.82 -1.62
C GLU A 45 6.70 -8.66 -0.59
N PHE A 46 7.42 -9.39 0.27
CA PHE A 46 6.92 -10.07 1.48
C PHE A 46 5.86 -11.16 1.33
N ALA A 47 5.23 -11.31 0.17
CA ALA A 47 4.15 -12.26 -0.06
C ALA A 47 4.32 -12.95 -1.42
N ARG A 48 3.68 -14.11 -1.56
CA ARG A 48 3.60 -14.89 -2.81
C ARG A 48 2.14 -14.96 -3.28
N PRO A 49 1.90 -15.10 -4.60
CA PRO A 49 2.90 -15.17 -5.67
C PRO A 49 3.61 -13.82 -5.89
N THR A 50 4.88 -13.85 -6.28
CA THR A 50 5.57 -12.65 -6.76
C THR A 50 4.92 -12.15 -8.06
N ILE A 51 5.19 -10.90 -8.46
CA ILE A 51 4.68 -10.37 -9.73
C ILE A 51 5.05 -11.27 -10.92
N GLY A 52 6.31 -11.70 -11.01
CA GLY A 52 6.77 -12.58 -12.08
C GLY A 52 6.04 -13.93 -12.10
N GLU A 53 5.85 -14.56 -10.94
CA GLU A 53 5.13 -15.84 -10.82
C GLU A 53 3.66 -15.70 -11.24
N GLY A 54 2.99 -14.66 -10.75
CA GLY A 54 1.58 -14.41 -11.07
C GLY A 54 1.36 -14.11 -12.56
N LEU A 55 2.27 -13.36 -13.20
CA LEU A 55 2.25 -13.12 -14.63
C LEU A 55 2.54 -14.39 -15.43
N GLY A 56 3.52 -15.19 -15.02
CA GLY A 56 3.83 -16.49 -15.63
C GLY A 56 2.63 -17.43 -15.62
N ALA A 57 1.94 -17.52 -14.49
CA ALA A 57 0.73 -18.33 -14.37
C ALA A 57 -0.40 -17.90 -15.32
N LEU A 58 -0.54 -16.60 -15.62
CA LEU A 58 -1.49 -16.12 -16.64
C LEU A 58 -1.05 -16.52 -18.06
N VAL A 59 0.25 -16.42 -18.35
CA VAL A 59 0.83 -16.79 -19.65
C VAL A 59 0.66 -18.28 -19.94
N GLU A 60 0.86 -19.13 -18.94
CA GLU A 60 0.63 -20.58 -19.00
C GLU A 60 -0.84 -20.93 -19.31
N ARG A 61 -1.78 -20.13 -18.77
CA ARG A 61 -3.21 -20.24 -19.08
C ARG A 61 -3.61 -19.64 -20.44
N GLY A 62 -2.64 -19.24 -21.25
CA GLY A 62 -2.84 -18.81 -22.63
C GLY A 62 -3.00 -17.29 -22.82
N ALA A 63 -2.82 -16.49 -21.76
CA ALA A 63 -2.83 -15.04 -21.90
C ALA A 63 -1.69 -14.57 -22.81
N ARG A 64 -2.01 -13.66 -23.73
CA ARG A 64 -1.02 -12.97 -24.58
C ARG A 64 -1.11 -11.45 -24.48
N ARG A 65 -2.21 -10.94 -23.91
CA ARG A 65 -2.35 -9.54 -23.51
C ARG A 65 -2.70 -9.48 -22.03
N ILE A 66 -1.94 -8.73 -21.25
CA ILE A 66 -2.14 -8.60 -19.80
C ILE A 66 -2.33 -7.12 -19.45
N LEU A 67 -3.42 -6.81 -18.76
CA LEU A 67 -3.78 -5.48 -18.26
C LEU A 67 -3.38 -5.43 -16.79
N ALA A 68 -2.21 -4.87 -16.50
CA ALA A 68 -1.68 -4.75 -15.15
C ALA A 68 -2.24 -3.49 -14.47
N VAL A 69 -2.95 -3.67 -13.35
CA VAL A 69 -3.52 -2.58 -12.54
C VAL A 69 -2.84 -2.51 -11.18
N PRO A 70 -2.34 -1.33 -10.74
CA PRO A 70 -1.78 -1.17 -9.40
C PRO A 70 -2.85 -1.32 -8.32
N GLY A 71 -2.63 -2.21 -7.35
CA GLY A 71 -3.39 -2.31 -6.10
C GLY A 71 -3.08 -1.19 -5.10
N MET A 72 -3.02 0.05 -5.57
CA MET A 72 -2.39 1.17 -4.85
C MET A 72 -3.24 2.45 -4.99
N LEU A 73 -3.42 3.17 -3.87
CA LEU A 73 -4.23 4.40 -3.85
C LEU A 73 -3.56 5.55 -4.58
N PHE A 74 -2.25 5.77 -4.37
CA PHE A 74 -1.52 6.91 -4.93
C PHE A 74 -0.22 6.47 -5.60
N ALA A 75 0.10 7.15 -6.70
CA ALA A 75 1.36 6.97 -7.41
C ALA A 75 2.54 7.61 -6.66
N ALA A 76 3.34 6.78 -5.99
CA ALA A 76 4.66 7.11 -5.44
C ALA A 76 5.73 6.21 -6.09
N GLY A 77 6.84 5.93 -5.40
CA GLY A 77 7.94 5.07 -5.91
C GLY A 77 7.46 3.76 -6.54
N HIS A 78 6.59 2.99 -5.87
CA HIS A 78 6.16 1.70 -6.44
C HIS A 78 5.43 1.80 -7.78
N VAL A 79 4.52 2.77 -7.94
CA VAL A 79 3.78 2.94 -9.20
C VAL A 79 4.62 3.65 -10.25
N LYS A 80 5.43 4.64 -9.84
CA LYS A 80 6.24 5.47 -10.74
C LYS A 80 7.54 4.78 -11.19
N ASN A 81 8.00 3.75 -10.46
CA ASN A 81 9.31 3.13 -10.64
C ASN A 81 9.29 1.60 -10.56
N ASP A 82 8.95 1.01 -9.39
CA ASP A 82 9.20 -0.42 -9.17
C ASP A 82 8.30 -1.33 -10.04
N LEU A 83 6.99 -1.07 -10.08
CA LEU A 83 6.06 -1.82 -10.93
C LEU A 83 6.38 -1.68 -12.42
N PRO A 84 6.60 -0.48 -12.98
CA PRO A 84 7.08 -0.34 -14.34
C PRO A 84 8.33 -1.17 -14.63
N TRP A 85 9.32 -1.17 -13.72
CA TRP A 85 10.55 -1.93 -13.88
C TRP A 85 10.29 -3.44 -13.94
N GLU A 86 9.50 -3.99 -13.00
CA GLU A 86 9.14 -5.42 -12.96
C GLU A 86 8.38 -5.85 -14.21
N LEU A 87 7.36 -5.08 -14.60
CA LEU A 87 6.52 -5.38 -15.76
C LEU A 87 7.30 -5.30 -17.07
N ASN A 88 8.16 -4.29 -17.23
CA ASN A 88 8.99 -4.15 -18.43
C ASN A 88 10.04 -5.27 -18.51
N THR A 89 10.62 -5.67 -17.38
CA THR A 89 11.56 -6.79 -17.32
C THR A 89 10.89 -8.10 -17.71
N PHE A 90 9.70 -8.39 -17.17
CA PHE A 90 8.92 -9.56 -17.57
C PHE A 90 8.56 -9.54 -19.06
N ALA A 91 8.13 -8.38 -19.59
CA ALA A 91 7.81 -8.23 -21.01
C ALA A 91 9.02 -8.50 -21.92
N ALA A 92 10.19 -7.99 -21.54
CA ALA A 92 11.44 -8.19 -22.29
C ALA A 92 11.86 -9.66 -22.33
N GLN A 93 11.62 -10.41 -21.25
CA GLN A 93 11.94 -11.84 -21.14
C GLN A 93 10.91 -12.75 -21.84
N ASN A 94 9.73 -12.23 -22.20
CA ASN A 94 8.65 -13.02 -22.80
C ASN A 94 8.19 -12.43 -24.16
N PRO A 95 8.98 -12.58 -25.23
CA PRO A 95 8.62 -12.11 -26.58
C PRO A 95 7.28 -12.71 -27.03
N GLY A 96 6.28 -11.86 -27.25
CA GLY A 96 4.92 -12.28 -27.63
C GLY A 96 3.86 -11.99 -26.56
N ILE A 97 4.25 -11.50 -25.39
CA ILE A 97 3.34 -10.99 -24.36
C ILE A 97 3.23 -9.48 -24.47
N THR A 98 2.00 -8.96 -24.64
CA THR A 98 1.71 -7.53 -24.57
C THR A 98 1.26 -7.17 -23.15
N LEU A 99 2.08 -6.43 -22.43
CA LEU A 99 1.72 -5.86 -21.13
C LEU A 99 1.28 -4.41 -21.27
N ARG A 100 0.17 -4.05 -20.65
CA ARG A 100 -0.26 -2.64 -20.50
C ARG A 100 -0.50 -2.33 -19.04
N PHE A 101 0.13 -1.27 -18.57
CA PHE A 101 0.07 -0.83 -17.18
C PHE A 101 -0.92 0.33 -17.04
N GLY A 102 -1.84 0.20 -16.09
CA GLY A 102 -2.81 1.24 -15.74
C GLY A 102 -2.26 2.23 -14.72
N ARG A 103 -2.97 3.36 -14.56
CA ARG A 103 -2.72 4.30 -13.48
C ARG A 103 -3.19 3.75 -12.13
N ASP A 104 -2.68 4.33 -11.04
CA ASP A 104 -3.16 4.11 -9.68
C ASP A 104 -4.65 4.51 -9.53
N LEU A 105 -5.29 4.14 -8.42
CA LEU A 105 -6.68 4.53 -8.19
C LEU A 105 -6.86 6.05 -8.11
N ALA A 106 -5.83 6.74 -7.57
CA ALA A 106 -5.77 8.17 -7.31
C ALA A 106 -6.96 8.71 -6.50
N ILE A 107 -7.26 9.98 -6.69
CA ILE A 107 -8.41 10.65 -6.08
C ILE A 107 -9.59 10.47 -7.02
N ASP A 108 -10.61 9.79 -6.51
CA ASP A 108 -11.76 9.36 -7.27
C ASP A 108 -13.05 9.62 -6.46
N PRO A 109 -14.13 10.15 -7.08
CA PRO A 109 -15.41 10.33 -6.40
C PRO A 109 -15.96 9.07 -5.72
N LYS A 110 -15.76 7.88 -6.31
CA LYS A 110 -16.18 6.58 -5.74
C LYS A 110 -15.41 6.27 -4.46
N LEU A 111 -14.12 6.59 -4.41
CA LEU A 111 -13.30 6.39 -3.20
C LEU A 111 -13.64 7.41 -2.12
N LEU A 112 -13.91 8.67 -2.47
CA LEU A 112 -14.39 9.67 -1.52
C LEU A 112 -15.75 9.28 -0.93
N LYS A 113 -16.65 8.73 -1.76
CA LYS A 113 -17.93 8.21 -1.30
C LYS A 113 -17.76 6.99 -0.38
N ALA A 114 -16.87 6.06 -0.72
CA ALA A 114 -16.54 4.93 0.15
C ALA A 114 -15.99 5.40 1.50
N ALA A 115 -15.05 6.36 1.51
CA ALA A 115 -14.50 6.96 2.71
C ALA A 115 -15.59 7.61 3.58
N ARG A 116 -16.47 8.41 2.96
CA ARG A 116 -17.63 9.03 3.64
C ARG A 116 -18.50 7.96 4.29
N ASP A 117 -18.79 6.86 3.60
CA ASP A 117 -19.67 5.80 4.10
C ASP A 117 -19.05 5.08 5.31
N ARG A 118 -17.72 4.86 5.31
CA ARG A 118 -16.96 4.31 6.45
C ARG A 118 -16.94 5.26 7.66
N ILE A 119 -16.71 6.54 7.42
CA ILE A 119 -16.73 7.56 8.49
C ILE A 119 -18.12 7.63 9.11
N ALA A 120 -19.17 7.71 8.28
CA ALA A 120 -20.54 7.76 8.76
C ALA A 120 -20.96 6.46 9.48
N GLU A 121 -20.40 5.31 9.11
CA GLU A 121 -20.60 4.06 9.84
C GLU A 121 -20.02 4.12 11.25
N ALA A 122 -18.83 4.69 11.43
CA ALA A 122 -18.24 4.92 12.74
C ALA A 122 -19.12 5.83 13.61
N GLU A 123 -19.66 6.91 13.03
CA GLU A 123 -20.59 7.80 13.73
C GLU A 123 -21.86 7.08 14.19
N ARG A 124 -22.41 6.16 13.37
CA ARG A 124 -23.65 5.41 13.70
C ARG A 124 -23.48 4.36 14.79
N ARG A 125 -22.25 3.88 15.02
CA ARG A 125 -21.96 2.87 16.06
C ARG A 125 -21.94 3.47 17.47
N GLU A 126 -21.87 4.79 17.58
CA GLU A 126 -21.83 5.50 18.85
C GLU A 126 -23.22 5.83 19.39
N ALA A 127 -23.38 5.69 20.70
CA ALA A 127 -24.62 6.06 21.38
C ALA A 127 -24.80 7.59 21.50
N ILE A 128 -23.70 8.33 21.62
CA ILE A 128 -23.72 9.78 21.82
C ILE A 128 -23.53 10.48 20.47
N THR A 129 -24.51 11.28 20.09
CA THR A 129 -24.41 12.13 18.91
C THR A 129 -23.65 13.41 19.25
N VAL A 130 -22.56 13.66 18.54
CA VAL A 130 -21.81 14.93 18.55
C VAL A 130 -21.99 15.58 17.18
N ALA A 131 -22.31 16.87 17.14
CA ALA A 131 -22.46 17.60 15.88
C ALA A 131 -21.15 17.56 15.08
N ARG A 132 -21.25 17.55 13.74
CA ARG A 132 -20.05 17.51 12.91
C ARG A 132 -19.19 18.76 13.04
N GLU A 133 -19.80 19.93 13.26
CA GLU A 133 -19.09 21.18 13.58
C GLU A 133 -18.27 21.10 14.88
N ASP A 134 -18.68 20.26 15.83
CA ASP A 134 -17.95 19.97 17.08
C ASP A 134 -16.99 18.76 16.94
N THR A 135 -16.80 18.26 15.72
CA THR A 135 -15.99 17.06 15.42
C THR A 135 -14.82 17.41 14.50
N LEU A 136 -13.63 16.91 14.86
CA LEU A 136 -12.43 16.98 14.02
C LEU A 136 -12.20 15.64 13.32
N LEU A 137 -11.99 15.68 12.00
CA LEU A 137 -11.64 14.50 11.21
C LEU A 137 -10.11 14.39 11.03
N VAL A 138 -9.51 13.26 11.41
CA VAL A 138 -8.10 12.96 11.13
C VAL A 138 -8.04 11.91 10.04
N VAL A 139 -7.55 12.30 8.86
CA VAL A 139 -7.32 11.36 7.74
C VAL A 139 -5.88 10.89 7.78
N VAL A 140 -5.69 9.57 7.92
CA VAL A 140 -4.37 8.97 8.06
C VAL A 140 -3.97 8.28 6.75
N GLY A 141 -2.86 8.72 6.15
CA GLY A 141 -2.23 8.05 5.03
C GLY A 141 -1.03 7.19 5.43
N ARG A 142 -0.51 6.37 4.50
CA ARG A 142 0.76 5.64 4.72
C ARG A 142 1.94 6.59 4.92
N GLY A 143 2.02 7.62 4.07
CA GLY A 143 3.15 8.52 3.96
C GLY A 143 4.30 7.91 3.14
N THR A 144 4.91 8.73 2.28
CA THR A 144 6.00 8.33 1.39
C THR A 144 7.06 9.44 1.31
N ASN A 145 8.17 9.19 0.62
CA ASN A 145 9.16 10.22 0.27
C ASN A 145 8.81 10.98 -1.02
N ASP A 146 7.58 10.83 -1.51
CA ASP A 146 7.04 11.53 -2.68
C ASP A 146 5.99 12.55 -2.20
N PRO A 147 6.28 13.86 -2.29
CA PRO A 147 5.39 14.90 -1.78
C PRO A 147 4.08 15.00 -2.57
N ASP A 148 4.08 14.65 -3.86
CA ASP A 148 2.87 14.64 -4.70
C ASP A 148 1.89 13.57 -4.17
N ALA A 149 2.37 12.37 -3.87
CA ALA A 149 1.56 11.32 -3.24
C ALA A 149 1.07 11.72 -1.83
N ASN A 150 1.91 12.38 -1.02
CA ASN A 150 1.51 12.86 0.30
C ASN A 150 0.45 13.97 0.22
N SER A 151 0.54 14.86 -0.77
CA SER A 151 -0.41 15.95 -0.99
C SER A 151 -1.83 15.44 -1.29
N ASN A 152 -1.96 14.24 -1.87
CA ASN A 152 -3.25 13.64 -2.13
C ASN A 152 -4.03 13.31 -0.85
N ILE A 153 -3.35 13.00 0.26
CA ILE A 153 -4.02 12.84 1.57
C ILE A 153 -4.59 14.17 2.05
N ALA A 154 -3.87 15.28 1.87
CA ALA A 154 -4.38 16.61 2.19
C ALA A 154 -5.64 16.94 1.36
N LYS A 155 -5.62 16.62 0.06
CA LYS A 155 -6.77 16.80 -0.82
C LYS A 155 -7.96 15.92 -0.39
N VAL A 156 -7.75 14.64 -0.09
CA VAL A 156 -8.81 13.75 0.43
C VAL A 156 -9.38 14.29 1.74
N ALA A 157 -8.54 14.68 2.70
CA ALA A 157 -8.97 15.25 3.97
C ALA A 157 -9.81 16.51 3.76
N ARG A 158 -9.39 17.41 2.87
CA ARG A 158 -10.13 18.62 2.55
C ARG A 158 -11.52 18.32 1.97
N MET A 159 -11.58 17.41 0.99
CA MET A 159 -12.84 17.03 0.34
C MET A 159 -13.82 16.37 1.31
N LEU A 160 -13.34 15.51 2.22
CA LEU A 160 -14.18 14.86 3.22
C LEU A 160 -14.61 15.84 4.31
N TRP A 161 -13.72 16.70 4.77
CA TRP A 161 -14.02 17.72 5.78
C TRP A 161 -15.15 18.64 5.33
N GLU A 162 -14.93 19.40 4.26
CA GLU A 162 -15.89 20.40 3.79
C GLU A 162 -17.15 19.71 3.24
N GLY A 163 -16.99 18.58 2.54
CA GLY A 163 -18.11 17.85 1.96
C GLY A 163 -19.01 17.14 2.98
N MET A 164 -18.50 16.83 4.18
CA MET A 164 -19.30 16.21 5.25
C MET A 164 -19.73 17.20 6.33
N GLY A 165 -19.15 18.41 6.37
CA GLY A 165 -19.48 19.45 7.34
C GLY A 165 -18.81 19.28 8.70
N PHE A 166 -17.59 18.70 8.74
CA PHE A 166 -16.82 18.65 9.99
C PHE A 166 -16.34 20.05 10.39
N GLY A 167 -16.06 20.28 11.68
CA GLY A 167 -15.58 21.57 12.16
C GLY A 167 -14.14 21.85 11.75
N TRP A 168 -13.32 20.79 11.69
CA TRP A 168 -11.95 20.85 11.21
C TRP A 168 -11.48 19.49 10.68
N ALA A 169 -10.35 19.48 9.97
CA ALA A 169 -9.62 18.26 9.70
C ALA A 169 -8.11 18.42 9.81
N GLU A 170 -7.46 17.33 10.23
CA GLU A 170 -6.02 17.18 10.16
C GLU A 170 -5.63 15.97 9.31
N ILE A 171 -4.39 15.97 8.83
CA ILE A 171 -3.76 14.81 8.21
C ILE A 171 -2.70 14.23 9.13
N ALA A 172 -2.50 12.93 9.05
CA ALA A 172 -1.40 12.24 9.68
C ALA A 172 -0.85 11.13 8.78
N PHE A 173 0.34 10.65 9.11
CA PHE A 173 0.98 9.55 8.39
C PHE A 173 1.42 8.45 9.35
N SER A 174 1.17 7.19 8.98
CA SER A 174 1.56 6.03 9.78
C SER A 174 3.07 5.74 9.71
N GLY A 175 3.72 6.18 8.64
CA GLY A 175 5.09 5.85 8.27
C GLY A 175 5.84 7.08 7.77
N VAL A 176 6.73 6.88 6.80
CA VAL A 176 7.74 7.80 6.23
C VAL A 176 7.51 9.32 6.41
N ALA A 177 6.31 9.83 6.11
CA ALA A 177 6.00 11.25 6.15
C ALA A 177 5.60 11.76 7.55
N HIS A 178 5.47 13.08 7.69
CA HIS A 178 5.10 13.75 8.93
C HIS A 178 3.91 14.70 8.71
N PRO A 179 3.08 14.97 9.73
CA PRO A 179 3.19 14.50 11.12
C PRO A 179 2.82 13.02 11.30
N ARG A 180 3.41 12.38 12.33
CA ARG A 180 3.04 11.01 12.73
C ARG A 180 1.70 11.02 13.48
N VAL A 181 1.00 9.88 13.45
CA VAL A 181 -0.35 9.71 14.02
C VAL A 181 -0.44 10.19 15.46
N ASP A 182 0.46 9.74 16.33
CA ASP A 182 0.46 10.11 17.74
C ASP A 182 0.67 11.63 17.95
N ALA A 183 1.62 12.23 17.23
CA ALA A 183 1.86 13.68 17.29
C ALA A 183 0.68 14.49 16.73
N ALA A 184 0.05 14.02 15.65
CA ALA A 184 -1.12 14.66 15.08
C ALA A 184 -2.33 14.58 16.04
N LEU A 185 -2.61 13.41 16.61
CA LEU A 185 -3.72 13.24 17.55
C LEU A 185 -3.54 14.05 18.84
N ARG A 186 -2.33 14.11 19.42
CA ARG A 186 -2.07 14.97 20.60
C ARG A 186 -2.28 16.44 20.30
N ARG A 187 -1.95 16.89 19.08
CA ARG A 187 -2.21 18.27 18.65
C ARG A 187 -3.72 18.48 18.46
N ALA A 188 -4.40 17.58 17.75
CA ALA A 188 -5.83 17.64 17.50
C ALA A 188 -6.65 17.69 18.81
N ALA A 189 -6.26 16.92 19.82
CA ALA A 189 -6.90 16.91 21.14
C ALA A 189 -6.85 18.28 21.86
N ARG A 190 -5.90 19.15 21.50
CA ARG A 190 -5.75 20.49 22.09
C ARG A 190 -6.52 21.58 21.34
N LEU A 191 -7.21 21.24 20.25
CA LEU A 191 -7.96 22.19 19.43
C LEU A 191 -9.39 22.44 19.94
N GLY A 192 -9.82 21.78 21.02
CA GLY A 192 -11.10 22.06 21.69
C GLY A 192 -12.33 21.38 21.09
N PHE A 193 -12.15 20.41 20.19
CA PHE A 193 -13.26 19.63 19.64
C PHE A 193 -13.73 18.56 20.64
N ARG A 194 -15.04 18.30 20.65
CA ARG A 194 -15.67 17.32 21.54
C ARG A 194 -15.44 15.88 21.08
N ARG A 195 -15.16 15.71 19.78
CA ARG A 195 -14.94 14.41 19.15
C ARG A 195 -13.85 14.47 18.10
N ILE A 196 -13.05 13.41 18.02
CA ILE A 196 -12.06 13.19 16.97
C ILE A 196 -12.38 11.86 16.28
N ILE A 197 -12.55 11.89 14.95
CA ILE A 197 -12.69 10.67 14.14
C ILE A 197 -11.38 10.40 13.42
N VAL A 198 -10.78 9.24 13.67
CA VAL A 198 -9.56 8.78 13.01
C VAL A 198 -9.94 7.84 11.87
N PHE A 199 -9.67 8.26 10.64
CA PHE A 199 -9.98 7.51 9.43
C PHE A 199 -8.71 7.13 8.66
N PRO A 200 -8.32 5.84 8.67
CA PRO A 200 -7.23 5.36 7.83
C PRO A 200 -7.66 5.27 6.36
N TYR A 201 -7.04 6.09 5.49
CA TYR A 201 -7.23 6.01 4.04
C TYR A 201 -6.34 4.92 3.43
N PHE A 202 -6.74 3.66 3.66
CA PHE A 202 -6.02 2.45 3.25
C PHE A 202 -6.95 1.46 2.53
N LEU A 203 -6.39 0.70 1.60
CA LEU A 203 -7.14 -0.38 0.91
C LEU A 203 -7.22 -1.66 1.73
N PHE A 204 -6.21 -1.95 2.55
CA PHE A 204 -6.07 -3.22 3.24
C PHE A 204 -5.70 -2.97 4.70
N THR A 205 -6.04 -3.94 5.55
CA THR A 205 -5.55 -4.05 6.92
C THR A 205 -4.04 -4.28 6.97
N GLY A 206 -3.55 -4.54 8.16
CA GLY A 206 -2.20 -5.01 8.41
C GLY A 206 -1.58 -4.32 9.62
N VAL A 207 -0.27 -4.50 9.77
CA VAL A 207 0.51 -3.92 10.87
C VAL A 207 0.31 -2.41 11.00
N LEU A 208 0.15 -1.69 9.88
CA LEU A 208 0.01 -0.23 9.89
C LEU A 208 -1.35 0.23 10.42
N VAL A 209 -2.46 -0.35 9.93
CA VAL A 209 -3.80 -0.01 10.41
C VAL A 209 -3.96 -0.40 11.89
N LYS A 210 -3.51 -1.60 12.26
CA LYS A 210 -3.48 -2.06 13.66
C LYS A 210 -2.72 -1.06 14.55
N ARG A 211 -1.59 -0.52 14.09
CA ARG A 211 -0.83 0.52 14.80
C ARG A 211 -1.58 1.85 14.93
N ILE A 212 -2.24 2.31 13.87
CA ILE A 212 -3.02 3.57 13.90
C ILE A 212 -4.08 3.48 15.01
N TYR A 213 -4.81 2.37 15.08
CA TYR A 213 -5.82 2.14 16.09
C TYR A 213 -5.24 2.05 17.50
N ASN A 214 -4.15 1.30 17.69
CA ASN A 214 -3.48 1.23 18.99
C ASN A 214 -2.99 2.60 19.48
N GLN A 215 -2.41 3.43 18.59
CA GLN A 215 -2.01 4.79 18.92
C GLN A 215 -3.22 5.68 19.22
N THR A 216 -4.33 5.48 18.51
CA THR A 216 -5.58 6.20 18.80
C THR A 216 -6.08 5.87 20.20
N ASP A 217 -6.08 4.59 20.60
CA ASP A 217 -6.50 4.17 21.94
C ASP A 217 -5.58 4.71 23.04
N GLN A 218 -4.27 4.75 22.80
CA GLN A 218 -3.30 5.35 23.72
C GLN A 218 -3.57 6.84 23.94
N ILE A 219 -3.79 7.61 22.86
CA ILE A 219 -4.09 9.03 22.98
C ILE A 219 -5.47 9.26 23.59
N ALA A 220 -6.47 8.44 23.27
CA ALA A 220 -7.79 8.54 23.88
C ALA A 220 -7.75 8.40 25.40
N ALA A 221 -6.88 7.52 25.92
CA ALA A 221 -6.66 7.38 27.37
C ALA A 221 -6.01 8.62 28.01
N GLU A 222 -5.24 9.42 27.25
CA GLU A 222 -4.66 10.68 27.72
C GLU A 222 -5.70 11.83 27.78
N PHE A 223 -6.81 11.72 27.04
CA PHE A 223 -7.83 12.78 26.88
C PHE A 223 -9.25 12.22 27.06
N PRO A 224 -9.65 11.84 28.29
CA PRO A 224 -10.92 11.13 28.55
C PRO A 224 -12.18 11.96 28.25
N ASP A 225 -12.07 13.29 28.18
CA ASP A 225 -13.21 14.18 27.88
C ASP A 225 -13.52 14.30 26.38
N ILE A 226 -12.70 13.70 25.51
CA ILE A 226 -12.87 13.73 24.05
C ILE A 226 -13.30 12.34 23.58
N ALA A 227 -14.38 12.29 22.78
CA ALA A 227 -14.76 11.05 22.12
C ALA A 227 -13.82 10.74 20.95
N PHE A 228 -13.12 9.62 20.98
CA PHE A 228 -12.29 9.14 19.86
C PHE A 228 -12.99 8.02 19.11
N LEU A 229 -13.26 8.22 17.82
CA LEU A 229 -13.84 7.21 16.95
C LEU A 229 -12.81 6.68 15.97
N LYS A 230 -12.74 5.36 15.85
CA LYS A 230 -11.92 4.67 14.85
C LYS A 230 -12.82 4.28 13.69
N ALA A 231 -12.76 5.03 12.60
CA ALA A 231 -13.44 4.64 11.38
C ALA A 231 -12.70 3.47 10.71
N ASP A 232 -13.47 2.60 10.08
CA ASP A 232 -12.92 1.51 9.28
C ASP A 232 -12.27 2.08 8.00
N TYR A 233 -11.34 1.35 7.41
CA TYR A 233 -10.65 1.74 6.18
C TYR A 233 -11.47 1.33 4.93
N LEU A 234 -10.94 1.57 3.73
CA LEU A 234 -11.72 1.38 2.49
C LEU A 234 -12.09 -0.10 2.28
N LYS A 235 -11.11 -1.01 2.42
CA LYS A 235 -11.29 -2.47 2.28
C LYS A 235 -11.96 -2.84 0.94
N ASP A 236 -12.92 -3.74 1.01
CA ASP A 236 -13.70 -4.35 -0.05
C ASP A 236 -14.99 -3.56 -0.36
N HIS A 237 -15.04 -2.29 0.04
CA HIS A 237 -16.20 -1.44 -0.23
C HIS A 237 -16.54 -1.50 -1.73
N PRO A 238 -17.82 -1.72 -2.13
CA PRO A 238 -18.17 -1.96 -3.52
C PRO A 238 -17.64 -0.90 -4.49
N LEU A 239 -17.67 0.37 -4.09
CA LEU A 239 -17.13 1.48 -4.88
C LEU A 239 -15.62 1.44 -5.09
N VAL A 240 -14.84 0.83 -4.18
CA VAL A 240 -13.40 0.61 -4.37
C VAL A 240 -13.18 -0.40 -5.50
N LEU A 241 -13.94 -1.49 -5.47
CA LEU A 241 -13.88 -2.53 -6.50
C LEU A 241 -14.39 -2.01 -7.86
N ASP A 242 -15.38 -1.12 -7.85
CA ASP A 242 -15.84 -0.41 -9.06
C ASP A 242 -14.74 0.49 -9.64
N THR A 243 -13.98 1.19 -8.79
CA THR A 243 -12.82 1.98 -9.24
C THR A 243 -11.75 1.07 -9.87
N PHE A 244 -11.47 -0.10 -9.29
CA PHE A 244 -10.54 -1.05 -9.92
C PHE A 244 -11.00 -1.50 -11.31
N ALA A 245 -12.27 -1.85 -11.47
CA ALA A 245 -12.82 -2.24 -12.78
C ALA A 245 -12.75 -1.08 -13.78
N GLU A 246 -12.97 0.15 -13.33
CA GLU A 246 -12.80 1.35 -14.15
C GLU A 246 -11.34 1.54 -14.59
N ARG A 247 -10.36 1.39 -13.68
CA ARG A 247 -8.93 1.45 -14.06
C ARG A 247 -8.58 0.40 -15.12
N VAL A 248 -9.16 -0.80 -15.05
CA VAL A 248 -8.96 -1.82 -16.09
C VAL A 248 -9.56 -1.38 -17.43
N ASN A 249 -10.78 -0.83 -17.43
CA ASN A 249 -11.42 -0.34 -18.64
C ASN A 249 -10.67 0.85 -19.28
N GLU A 250 -10.05 1.70 -18.47
CA GLU A 250 -9.19 2.78 -18.96
C GLU A 250 -7.95 2.26 -19.70
N ILE A 251 -7.35 1.14 -19.26
CA ILE A 251 -6.26 0.49 -20.00
C ILE A 251 -6.72 0.04 -21.39
N LEU A 252 -7.98 -0.40 -21.50
CA LEU A 252 -8.57 -0.79 -22.79
C LEU A 252 -8.83 0.42 -23.68
N GLY A 253 -9.31 1.53 -23.10
CA GLY A 253 -9.57 2.79 -23.80
C GLY A 253 -8.31 3.61 -24.11
N GLY A 254 -7.16 3.28 -23.50
CA GLY A 254 -5.90 4.00 -23.66
C GLY A 254 -5.74 5.21 -22.74
N ASP A 255 -6.64 5.42 -21.78
CA ASP A 255 -6.59 6.54 -20.83
C ASP A 255 -5.84 6.16 -19.54
N THR A 256 -4.56 5.84 -19.69
CA THR A 256 -3.72 5.40 -18.56
C THR A 256 -2.86 6.52 -17.98
N ASN A 257 -3.24 7.78 -18.21
CA ASN A 257 -2.43 8.93 -17.81
C ASN A 257 -2.47 9.10 -16.29
N MET A 258 -1.32 8.91 -15.65
CA MET A 258 -1.10 9.35 -14.27
C MET A 258 -0.95 10.89 -14.23
N ASN A 259 -1.18 11.51 -13.08
CA ASN A 259 -0.82 12.92 -12.88
C ASN A 259 0.70 13.08 -13.00
N CYS A 260 1.17 13.37 -14.20
CA CYS A 260 2.60 13.53 -14.48
C CYS A 260 3.06 14.99 -14.41
N GLN A 261 2.12 15.95 -14.25
CA GLN A 261 2.44 17.38 -14.23
C GLN A 261 3.34 17.76 -13.05
N LEU A 262 3.26 17.02 -11.94
CA LEU A 262 4.06 17.23 -10.73
C LEU A 262 4.96 16.03 -10.41
N CYS A 263 5.23 15.18 -11.41
CA CYS A 263 6.05 14.00 -11.19
C CYS A 263 7.52 14.40 -11.03
N LYS A 264 8.10 14.16 -9.84
CA LYS A 264 9.50 14.48 -9.52
C LYS A 264 10.55 13.85 -10.45
N TYR A 265 10.17 12.82 -11.22
CA TYR A 265 11.06 12.17 -12.18
C TYR A 265 11.02 12.82 -13.58
N ARG A 266 10.03 13.68 -13.85
CA ARG A 266 9.81 14.31 -15.17
C ARG A 266 9.90 15.83 -15.15
N GLU A 267 9.65 16.45 -14.00
CA GLU A 267 9.63 17.90 -13.83
C GLU A 267 10.48 18.32 -12.62
N GLN A 268 11.05 19.53 -12.66
CA GLN A 268 11.80 20.10 -11.54
C GLN A 268 10.84 20.52 -10.43
N ILE A 269 10.69 19.64 -9.45
CA ILE A 269 9.92 19.89 -8.24
C ILE A 269 10.87 20.35 -7.14
N VAL A 270 10.45 21.39 -6.40
CA VAL A 270 11.21 21.95 -5.29
C VAL A 270 11.71 20.87 -4.32
N GLY A 271 13.03 20.82 -4.11
CA GLY A 271 13.70 19.85 -3.24
C GLY A 271 13.91 18.46 -3.84
N TYR A 272 13.53 18.24 -5.10
CA TYR A 272 13.70 17.00 -5.85
C TYR A 272 14.29 17.23 -7.25
N GLU A 273 14.99 18.34 -7.47
CA GLU A 273 15.54 18.74 -8.76
C GLU A 273 16.50 17.68 -9.34
N THR A 274 17.23 16.98 -8.48
CA THR A 274 18.16 15.89 -8.85
C THR A 274 17.47 14.56 -9.19
N SER A 275 16.14 14.46 -9.01
CA SER A 275 15.36 13.26 -9.34
C SER A 275 14.95 13.22 -10.81
N VAL A 276 15.03 14.35 -11.53
CA VAL A 276 14.61 14.44 -12.94
C VAL A 276 15.51 13.57 -13.82
N GLY A 277 14.89 12.72 -14.63
CA GLY A 277 15.60 11.85 -15.58
C GLY A 277 16.32 10.65 -14.95
N GLN A 278 16.17 10.39 -13.65
CA GLN A 278 16.72 9.18 -13.04
C GLN A 278 16.14 7.91 -13.68
N PRO A 279 16.98 6.89 -13.98
CA PRO A 279 16.51 5.64 -14.57
C PRO A 279 15.63 4.87 -13.59
N GLN A 280 14.66 4.13 -14.13
CA GLN A 280 13.85 3.24 -13.31
C GLN A 280 14.68 2.02 -12.86
N ALA A 281 14.62 1.67 -11.57
CA ALA A 281 15.34 0.54 -10.98
C ALA A 281 14.50 -0.16 -9.91
N GLY A 282 14.36 -1.48 -9.95
CA GLY A 282 13.61 -2.23 -8.94
C GLY A 282 14.32 -2.23 -7.58
N HIS A 283 13.70 -1.63 -6.56
CA HIS A 283 14.31 -1.55 -5.22
C HIS A 283 13.96 -2.73 -4.30
N HIS A 284 12.96 -3.52 -4.65
CA HIS A 284 12.33 -4.49 -3.74
C HIS A 284 12.66 -5.96 -4.05
N LEU A 285 13.53 -6.20 -5.03
CA LEU A 285 13.97 -7.55 -5.42
C LEU A 285 14.51 -8.38 -4.25
N HIS A 286 15.26 -7.74 -3.35
CA HIS A 286 15.89 -8.40 -2.21
C HIS A 286 14.91 -8.85 -1.12
N VAL A 287 13.62 -8.47 -1.20
CA VAL A 287 12.56 -8.86 -0.24
C VAL A 287 11.36 -9.54 -0.92
N ALA A 288 11.46 -9.84 -2.21
CA ALA A 288 10.43 -10.56 -2.94
C ALA A 288 10.22 -11.98 -2.36
N GLY A 289 8.99 -12.29 -1.92
CA GLY A 289 8.63 -13.60 -1.38
C GLY A 289 9.25 -13.98 -0.02
N ILE A 290 10.05 -13.12 0.61
CA ILE A 290 10.72 -13.45 1.88
C ILE A 290 9.71 -13.70 3.01
N GLY A 291 9.93 -14.78 3.77
CA GLY A 291 9.14 -15.13 4.94
C GLY A 291 7.90 -15.99 4.66
N THR A 292 7.76 -16.48 3.42
CA THR A 292 6.62 -17.31 2.99
C THR A 292 6.93 -18.82 2.91
N ASP A 293 8.19 -19.22 3.13
CA ASP A 293 8.61 -20.63 3.01
C ASP A 293 8.29 -21.48 4.25
N ALA A 294 7.71 -20.90 5.30
CA ALA A 294 7.42 -21.59 6.56
C ALA A 294 6.18 -22.50 6.53
N ASP A 295 5.34 -22.43 5.48
CA ASP A 295 4.11 -23.23 5.36
C ASP A 295 4.22 -24.38 4.34
N HIS A 296 5.40 -24.61 3.76
CA HIS A 296 5.66 -25.82 2.99
C HIS A 296 6.30 -26.88 3.87
N ALA A 297 5.46 -27.64 4.58
CA ALA A 297 5.84 -28.88 5.24
C ALA A 297 6.26 -29.91 4.17
N HIS A 298 7.49 -29.81 3.70
CA HIS A 298 8.17 -30.89 2.99
C HIS A 298 8.84 -31.78 4.02
N GLY A 299 8.17 -32.88 4.37
CA GLY A 299 8.77 -33.96 5.12
C GLY A 299 9.91 -34.56 4.32
N HIS A 300 11.15 -34.25 4.70
CA HIS A 300 12.32 -34.95 4.24
C HIS A 300 12.88 -35.77 5.39
N GLY A 301 12.84 -37.09 5.19
CA GLY A 301 13.41 -38.08 6.10
C GLY A 301 14.89 -37.81 6.32
N HIS A 302 15.26 -37.74 7.60
CA HIS A 302 16.64 -37.68 8.05
C HIS A 302 17.37 -38.96 7.64
N HIS A 303 18.38 -38.82 6.79
CA HIS A 303 19.48 -39.77 6.74
C HIS A 303 20.65 -39.17 7.51
N ASP A 304 20.94 -39.78 8.66
CA ASP A 304 22.11 -39.54 9.48
C ASP A 304 23.37 -39.96 8.72
N HIS A 305 24.32 -39.02 8.59
CA HIS A 305 25.72 -39.36 8.36
C HIS A 305 26.60 -38.56 9.31
N SER A 306 27.07 -39.26 10.33
CA SER A 306 28.12 -38.87 11.25
C SER A 306 29.46 -38.74 10.53
N HIS A 307 30.14 -37.61 10.69
CA HIS A 307 31.59 -37.56 10.57
C HIS A 307 32.19 -36.70 11.68
N GLU A 308 32.92 -37.39 12.57
CA GLU A 308 33.87 -36.81 13.51
C GLU A 308 35.08 -36.26 12.76
N HIS A 309 35.58 -35.08 13.15
CA HIS A 309 37.00 -34.75 13.05
C HIS A 309 37.42 -33.86 14.22
N GLY A 310 38.35 -34.39 15.02
CA GLY A 310 39.12 -33.65 16.01
C GLY A 310 40.35 -32.96 15.39
N HIS A 311 41.26 -32.56 16.29
CA HIS A 311 42.42 -31.66 16.12
C HIS A 311 42.01 -30.17 16.22
N GLY A 312 42.33 -29.39 17.25
CA GLY A 312 43.50 -29.38 18.12
C GLY A 312 44.60 -28.53 17.49
N HIS A 313 44.79 -27.29 17.96
CA HIS A 313 46.08 -26.64 18.23
C HIS A 313 45.88 -25.23 18.80
N GLN A 314 46.49 -24.99 19.95
CA GLN A 314 46.71 -23.69 20.58
C GLN A 314 47.83 -22.95 19.84
N HIS A 315 47.75 -21.62 19.75
CA HIS A 315 48.91 -20.75 19.96
C HIS A 315 48.46 -19.36 20.46
N SER A 316 48.97 -19.01 21.64
CA SER A 316 49.03 -17.67 22.23
C SER A 316 50.00 -16.78 21.47
N HIS A 317 49.77 -15.45 21.43
CA HIS A 317 50.72 -14.44 21.93
C HIS A 317 50.05 -13.06 22.02
N GLU A 318 50.61 -12.29 22.93
CA GLU A 318 50.10 -11.11 23.62
C GLU A 318 50.53 -9.77 23.01
N HIS A 319 49.72 -8.74 23.34
CA HIS A 319 50.02 -7.31 23.58
C HIS A 319 50.59 -6.40 22.48
N GLY A 320 49.89 -5.29 22.27
CA GLY A 320 50.34 -4.13 21.50
C GLY A 320 49.38 -2.94 21.61
N HIS A 321 49.62 -2.13 22.64
CA HIS A 321 48.93 -0.91 23.06
C HIS A 321 48.47 0.14 22.02
N LYS A 322 47.34 0.78 22.38
CA LYS A 322 47.12 2.24 22.56
C LYS A 322 46.61 3.16 21.41
N HIS A 323 45.53 3.85 21.81
CA HIS A 323 45.18 5.27 21.67
C HIS A 323 44.29 5.78 20.53
N ARG A 324 43.48 6.75 20.99
CA ARG A 324 42.36 7.51 20.41
C ARG A 324 42.85 8.68 19.54
N HIS A 325 41.85 9.34 18.94
CA HIS A 325 41.81 10.63 18.21
C HIS A 325 41.93 10.39 16.70
N ASP A 326 40.95 10.76 15.87
CA ASP A 326 40.01 11.89 15.90
C ASP A 326 38.54 11.52 15.65
#